data_AF-A0A6A6AFB5-F1
#
_entry.id   AF-A0A6A6AFB5-F1
#
_cell.length_a   1.000
_cell.length_b   1.000
_cell.length_c   1.000
_cell.angle_alpha   90.00
_cell.angle_beta   90.00
_cell.angle_gamma   90.00
#
_symmetry.space_group_name_H-M   'P 1'
#
loop_
_entity.id
_entity.type
_entity.pdbx_description
1 polymer ?
#
loop_
_entity_poly.entity_id
_entity_poly.type
_entity_poly.pdbx_seq_one_letter_code
_entity_poly.pdbx_strand_id
1 'polypeptide(L)'
;MSKSGVYTNERAVSPPREAALTETSGYSYSKLKQHIGALLTAAFSLLLLILTIAYALRWIGVSRYRAIGTSRTYTILILRILSEMTTTLLGLTLAFTIERIQWHQIVREKGQPFLSFLGLAQGTGIFGLAKLSIKKGPFTASWRWWSASRLLIIATLPILNVVIFGNIHTRLSYRIETTKSGAFNMGMGNFNVSTAQNFASLAGLIFGIDFPDFLSDSRIAVDITPSREDTVPCTLGVSKSSRQTCNQVFYVPGTYGDLDLLKNQTLPHADLIVVHDIRGYQLDFHTPEENIDIEFNLENDCGVYGNNVVAFQICFQDKEDEIAMRMNTCYNLTDTAACLSDTEWRRLPGVSSNLKVNARLGTVGFSRLNSTIQTYELADDVKPAHVTAGQLSDAFYGFFTGRSREEDNDIPSEWTDLMASVDPYCTAAITKALATSMLFTRW
;
A
#
# COMPACT_ATOMS: atom_id res chain seq x y z
N MET A 1 33.97 -92.32 -50.98
CA MET A 1 33.94 -91.25 -51.99
C MET A 1 34.07 -89.92 -51.28
N SER A 2 35.23 -89.29 -51.46
CA SER A 2 35.65 -88.03 -50.87
C SER A 2 35.00 -86.84 -51.59
N LYS A 3 34.48 -85.86 -50.85
CA LYS A 3 34.26 -84.50 -51.36
C LYS A 3 34.82 -83.50 -50.35
N SER A 4 36.01 -83.05 -50.69
CA SER A 4 36.72 -81.87 -50.21
C SER A 4 35.86 -80.61 -50.37
N GLY A 5 35.63 -79.88 -49.28
CA GLY A 5 35.05 -78.55 -49.26
C GLY A 5 36.15 -77.53 -48.95
N VAL A 6 36.33 -76.61 -49.88
CA VAL A 6 37.39 -75.60 -49.97
C VAL A 6 37.25 -74.55 -48.86
N TYR A 7 38.32 -74.35 -48.09
CA TYR A 7 38.49 -73.20 -47.19
C TYR A 7 38.84 -71.96 -48.00
N THR A 8 37.95 -70.97 -48.04
CA THR A 8 38.25 -69.62 -48.53
C THR A 8 38.89 -68.80 -47.42
N ASN A 9 40.10 -68.34 -47.71
CA ASN A 9 41.00 -67.57 -46.89
C ASN A 9 40.52 -66.10 -46.79
N GLU A 10 39.88 -65.72 -45.68
CA GLU A 10 39.58 -64.32 -45.37
C GLU A 10 40.87 -63.59 -44.99
N ARG A 11 41.37 -62.75 -45.89
CA ARG A 11 42.43 -61.79 -45.61
C ARG A 11 41.95 -60.81 -44.54
N ALA A 12 42.61 -60.83 -43.39
CA ALA A 12 42.56 -59.75 -42.43
C ALA A 12 43.07 -58.46 -43.08
N VAL A 13 42.14 -57.57 -43.44
CA VAL A 13 42.45 -56.19 -43.81
C VAL A 13 42.76 -55.46 -42.51
N SER A 14 44.04 -55.28 -42.22
CA SER A 14 44.52 -54.40 -41.16
C SER A 14 44.06 -52.97 -41.44
N PRO A 15 43.39 -52.28 -40.50
CA PRO A 15 43.00 -50.89 -40.70
C PRO A 15 44.25 -49.99 -40.84
N PRO A 16 44.20 -48.96 -41.71
CA PRO A 16 45.33 -48.07 -41.95
C PRO A 16 45.67 -47.29 -40.67
N ARG A 17 46.91 -47.45 -40.20
CA ARG A 17 47.39 -46.97 -38.89
C ARG A 17 47.98 -45.55 -38.92
N GLU A 18 47.79 -44.79 -40.00
CA GLU A 18 48.51 -43.52 -40.23
C GLU A 18 47.64 -42.25 -40.38
N ALA A 19 46.32 -42.33 -40.22
CA ALA A 19 45.46 -41.13 -40.25
C ALA A 19 45.21 -40.49 -38.86
N ALA A 20 45.74 -41.06 -37.77
CA ALA A 20 45.33 -40.72 -36.41
C ALA A 20 46.05 -39.52 -35.75
N LEU A 21 46.98 -38.85 -36.43
CA LEU A 21 47.85 -37.84 -35.78
C LEU A 21 47.59 -36.38 -36.18
N THR A 22 46.72 -36.10 -37.15
CA THR A 22 46.41 -34.70 -37.56
C THR A 22 45.02 -34.20 -37.12
N GLU A 23 44.12 -35.06 -36.65
CA GLU A 23 42.78 -34.65 -36.15
C GLU A 23 42.74 -34.17 -34.70
N THR A 24 43.83 -34.34 -33.93
CA THR A 24 43.87 -33.95 -32.52
C THR A 24 43.86 -32.43 -32.30
N SER A 25 44.28 -31.64 -33.30
CA SER A 25 44.33 -30.17 -33.21
C SER A 25 42.94 -29.51 -33.30
N GLY A 26 42.07 -30.00 -34.19
CA GLY A 26 40.68 -29.51 -34.32
C GLY A 26 39.82 -29.87 -33.11
N TYR A 27 40.06 -31.05 -32.52
CA TYR A 27 39.31 -31.52 -31.35
C TYR A 27 39.58 -30.68 -30.09
N SER A 28 40.83 -30.23 -29.88
CA SER A 28 41.20 -29.39 -28.74
C SER A 28 40.56 -27.99 -28.80
N TYR A 29 40.50 -27.40 -29.99
CA TYR A 29 39.93 -26.06 -30.20
C TYR A 29 38.42 -26.00 -29.92
N SER A 30 37.69 -27.07 -30.24
CA SER A 30 36.24 -27.16 -29.98
C SER A 30 35.91 -27.21 -28.47
N LYS A 31 36.71 -27.94 -27.67
CA LYS A 31 36.53 -28.05 -26.22
C LYS A 31 36.76 -26.73 -25.50
N LEU A 32 37.78 -25.98 -25.92
CA LEU A 32 38.10 -24.68 -25.33
C LEU A 32 36.93 -23.69 -25.52
N LYS A 33 36.34 -23.63 -26.72
CA LYS A 33 35.18 -22.76 -27.01
C LYS A 33 33.97 -23.10 -26.14
N GLN A 34 33.67 -24.39 -25.96
CA GLN A 34 32.56 -24.84 -25.12
C GLN A 34 32.78 -24.50 -23.64
N HIS A 35 34.01 -24.66 -23.12
CA HIS A 35 34.34 -24.29 -21.74
C HIS A 35 34.24 -22.78 -21.49
N ILE A 36 34.76 -21.97 -22.41
CA ILE A 36 34.67 -20.51 -22.32
C ILE A 36 33.19 -20.07 -22.39
N GLY A 37 32.39 -20.64 -23.30
CA GLY A 37 30.97 -20.30 -23.41
C GLY A 37 30.17 -20.66 -22.14
N ALA A 38 30.39 -21.84 -21.57
CA ALA A 38 29.74 -22.23 -20.32
C ALA A 38 30.16 -21.35 -19.14
N LEU A 39 31.44 -20.98 -19.05
CA LEU A 39 31.95 -20.11 -17.98
C LEU A 39 31.38 -18.69 -18.09
N LEU A 40 31.37 -18.11 -19.30
CA LEU A 40 30.83 -16.78 -19.55
C LEU A 40 29.34 -16.71 -19.26
N THR A 41 28.56 -17.69 -19.72
CA THR A 41 27.11 -17.75 -19.43
C THR A 41 26.82 -17.92 -17.95
N ALA A 42 27.59 -18.78 -17.25
CA ALA A 42 27.45 -18.96 -15.81
C ALA A 42 27.80 -17.68 -15.02
N ALA A 43 28.91 -17.02 -15.37
CA ALA A 43 29.33 -15.78 -14.72
C ALA A 43 28.30 -14.66 -14.95
N PHE A 44 27.76 -14.54 -16.16
CA PHE A 44 26.75 -13.54 -16.48
C PHE A 44 25.40 -13.84 -15.81
N SER A 45 24.98 -15.11 -15.77
CA SER A 45 23.79 -15.54 -15.03
C SER A 45 23.91 -15.24 -13.54
N LEU A 46 25.06 -15.52 -12.92
CA LEU A 46 25.33 -15.21 -11.52
C LEU A 46 25.26 -13.71 -11.25
N LEU A 47 25.85 -12.89 -12.14
CA LEU A 47 25.81 -11.43 -12.02
C LEU A 47 24.38 -10.89 -12.09
N LEU A 48 23.56 -11.37 -13.03
CA LEU A 48 22.16 -10.95 -13.13
C LEU A 48 21.32 -11.43 -11.95
N LEU A 49 21.60 -12.63 -11.41
CA LEU A 49 20.95 -13.12 -10.20
C LEU A 49 21.29 -12.24 -8.99
N ILE A 50 22.58 -11.91 -8.80
CA ILE A 50 23.02 -10.99 -7.74
C ILE A 50 22.35 -9.63 -7.90
N LEU A 51 22.28 -9.10 -9.14
CA LEU A 51 21.61 -7.84 -9.41
C LEU A 51 20.11 -7.89 -9.09
N THR A 52 19.43 -9.00 -9.43
CA THR A 52 18.01 -9.21 -9.15
C THR A 52 17.77 -9.27 -7.64
N ILE A 53 18.61 -10.00 -6.89
CA ILE A 53 18.53 -10.08 -5.42
C ILE A 53 18.84 -8.72 -4.80
N ALA A 54 19.89 -8.03 -5.24
CA ALA A 54 20.26 -6.71 -4.73
C ALA A 54 19.16 -5.66 -4.98
N TYR A 55 18.47 -5.77 -6.12
CA TYR A 55 17.33 -4.92 -6.45
C TYR A 55 16.11 -5.25 -5.58
N ALA A 56 15.79 -6.54 -5.40
CA ALA A 56 14.70 -6.99 -4.54
C ALA A 56 14.90 -6.63 -3.06
N LEU A 57 16.15 -6.71 -2.56
CA LEU A 57 16.52 -6.36 -1.19
C LEU A 57 16.76 -4.86 -0.98
N ARG A 58 16.58 -4.03 -2.01
CA ARG A 58 16.79 -2.58 -1.96
C ARG A 58 18.19 -2.23 -1.41
N TRP A 59 19.24 -2.84 -1.96
CA TRP A 59 20.59 -2.44 -1.59
C TRP A 59 20.79 -0.95 -1.93
N ILE A 60 21.16 -0.17 -0.90
CA ILE A 60 21.42 1.28 -0.88
C ILE A 60 22.15 1.82 -2.13
N GLY A 61 23.02 1.04 -2.77
CA GLY A 61 23.72 1.44 -4.00
C GLY A 61 22.80 1.50 -5.23
N VAL A 62 21.90 0.53 -5.39
CA VAL A 62 20.98 0.44 -6.54
C VAL A 62 19.82 1.43 -6.39
N SER A 63 19.37 1.67 -5.15
CA SER A 63 18.29 2.63 -4.88
C SER A 63 18.65 4.10 -5.16
N ARG A 64 19.93 4.42 -5.40
CA ARG A 64 20.35 5.79 -5.77
C ARG A 64 19.99 6.15 -7.22
N TYR A 65 19.79 5.16 -8.09
CA TYR A 65 19.43 5.39 -9.48
C TYR A 65 17.94 5.70 -9.62
N ARG A 66 17.63 6.99 -9.78
CA ARG A 66 16.27 7.53 -9.82
C ARG A 66 15.38 6.86 -10.87
N ALA A 67 15.95 6.53 -12.04
CA ALA A 67 15.23 5.91 -13.16
C ALA A 67 14.60 4.54 -12.84
N ILE A 68 15.08 3.84 -11.80
CA ILE A 68 14.70 2.45 -11.50
C ILE A 68 13.61 2.38 -10.42
N GLY A 69 13.23 3.50 -9.80
CA GLY A 69 12.31 3.54 -8.65
C GLY A 69 11.12 4.49 -8.79
N THR A 70 10.90 5.11 -9.95
CA THR A 70 9.84 6.13 -10.13
C THR A 70 8.42 5.55 -10.25
N SER A 71 8.26 4.28 -10.62
CA SER A 71 6.93 3.67 -10.77
C SER A 71 6.94 2.19 -10.43
N ARG A 72 5.88 1.73 -9.74
CA ARG A 72 5.65 0.31 -9.43
C ARG A 72 5.68 -0.54 -10.71
N THR A 73 5.09 -0.05 -11.80
CA THR A 73 5.04 -0.78 -13.07
C THR A 73 6.43 -0.96 -13.68
N TYR A 74 7.26 0.09 -13.67
CA TYR A 74 8.64 -0.01 -14.16
C TYR A 74 9.49 -0.94 -13.29
N THR A 75 9.35 -0.88 -11.97
CA THR A 75 10.03 -1.78 -11.03
C THR A 75 9.71 -3.25 -11.31
N ILE A 76 8.42 -3.58 -11.47
CA ILE A 76 7.98 -4.95 -11.79
C ILE A 76 8.49 -5.38 -13.17
N LEU A 77 8.43 -4.49 -14.16
CA LEU A 77 8.90 -4.78 -15.53
C LEU A 77 10.41 -5.05 -15.55
N ILE A 78 11.22 -4.25 -14.85
CA ILE A 78 12.68 -4.45 -14.77
C ILE A 78 13.01 -5.76 -14.08
N LEU A 79 12.35 -6.07 -12.95
CA LEU A 79 12.48 -7.36 -12.27
C LEU A 79 12.14 -8.53 -13.19
N ARG A 80 11.06 -8.40 -13.97
CA ARG A 80 10.64 -9.42 -14.94
C ARG A 80 11.68 -9.64 -16.03
N ILE A 81 12.18 -8.56 -16.64
CA ILE A 81 13.21 -8.66 -17.69
C ILE A 81 14.49 -9.31 -17.13
N LEU A 82 14.95 -8.89 -15.95
CA LEU A 82 16.13 -9.45 -15.31
C LEU A 82 15.94 -10.94 -14.97
N SER A 83 14.77 -11.32 -14.44
CA SER A 83 14.48 -12.73 -14.13
C SER A 83 14.39 -13.60 -15.38
N GLU A 84 13.77 -13.12 -16.45
CA GLU A 84 13.68 -13.85 -17.73
C GLU A 84 15.06 -14.01 -18.38
N MET A 85 15.88 -12.94 -18.38
CA MET A 85 17.26 -13.02 -18.85
C MET A 85 18.09 -14.00 -18.02
N THR A 86 17.95 -13.95 -16.69
CA THR A 86 18.66 -14.88 -15.79
C THR A 86 18.24 -16.33 -16.05
N THR A 87 16.95 -16.58 -16.24
CA THR A 87 16.39 -17.92 -16.48
C THR A 87 16.85 -18.49 -17.82
N THR A 88 16.84 -17.67 -18.88
CA THR A 88 17.28 -18.09 -20.21
C THR A 88 18.78 -18.42 -20.23
N LEU A 89 19.61 -17.60 -19.57
CA LEU A 89 21.04 -17.88 -19.43
C LEU A 89 21.32 -19.11 -18.59
N LEU A 90 20.60 -19.29 -17.48
CA LEU A 90 20.72 -20.49 -16.64
C LEU A 90 20.33 -21.75 -17.43
N GLY A 91 19.30 -21.66 -18.28
CA GLY A 91 18.93 -22.71 -19.22
C GLY A 91 20.02 -23.05 -20.24
N LEU A 92 20.72 -22.04 -20.79
CA LEU A 92 21.86 -22.23 -21.68
C LEU A 92 23.05 -22.88 -20.95
N THR A 93 23.39 -22.40 -19.75
CA THR A 93 24.44 -23.00 -18.92
C THR A 93 24.12 -24.45 -18.58
N LEU A 94 22.85 -24.75 -18.31
CA LEU A 94 22.38 -26.12 -18.12
C LEU A 94 22.57 -26.98 -19.37
N ALA A 95 22.22 -26.46 -20.56
CA ALA A 95 22.39 -27.18 -21.81
C ALA A 95 23.88 -27.55 -22.07
N PHE A 96 24.80 -26.60 -21.83
CA PHE A 96 26.24 -26.84 -21.98
C PHE A 96 26.79 -27.84 -20.95
N THR A 97 26.32 -27.77 -19.70
CA THR A 97 26.76 -28.69 -18.65
C THR A 97 26.26 -30.12 -18.89
N ILE A 98 25.02 -30.29 -19.34
CA ILE A 98 24.46 -31.60 -19.72
C ILE A 98 25.23 -32.21 -20.88
N GLU A 99 25.52 -31.41 -21.93
CA GLU A 99 26.30 -31.87 -23.08
C GLU A 99 27.70 -32.34 -22.63
N ARG A 100 28.36 -31.59 -21.75
CA ARG A 100 29.67 -31.98 -21.20
C ARG A 100 29.59 -33.28 -20.40
N ILE A 101 28.57 -33.44 -19.55
CA ILE A 101 28.35 -34.67 -18.78
C ILE A 101 28.14 -35.84 -19.73
N GLN A 102 27.36 -35.65 -20.81
CA GLN A 102 27.13 -36.66 -21.84
C GLN A 102 28.44 -37.12 -22.48
N TRP A 103 29.26 -36.18 -22.97
CA TRP A 103 30.57 -36.52 -23.54
C TRP A 103 31.50 -37.21 -22.55
N HIS A 104 31.51 -36.76 -21.29
CA HIS A 104 32.33 -37.38 -20.25
C HIS A 104 31.91 -38.83 -19.96
N GLN A 105 30.60 -39.13 -19.98
CA GLN A 105 30.10 -40.48 -19.76
C GLN A 105 30.39 -41.42 -20.95
N ILE A 106 30.37 -40.90 -22.19
CA ILE A 106 30.68 -41.68 -23.40
C ILE A 106 32.13 -42.15 -23.41
N VAL A 107 33.07 -41.31 -22.94
CA VAL A 107 34.52 -41.58 -22.97
C VAL A 107 34.96 -42.58 -21.88
N ARG A 108 34.09 -42.96 -20.94
CA ARG A 108 34.42 -43.96 -19.91
C ARG A 108 34.71 -45.33 -20.53
N GLU A 109 35.63 -46.08 -19.93
CA GLU A 109 36.07 -47.41 -20.41
C GLU A 109 34.93 -48.42 -20.64
N LYS A 110 33.85 -48.31 -19.85
CA LYS A 110 32.68 -49.20 -19.96
C LYS A 110 31.63 -48.71 -20.97
N GLY A 111 31.84 -47.56 -21.58
CA GLY A 111 30.85 -46.86 -22.41
C GLY A 111 29.61 -46.44 -21.62
N GLN A 112 28.66 -45.81 -22.31
CA GLN A 112 27.38 -45.42 -21.73
C GLN A 112 26.25 -46.22 -22.40
N PRO A 113 25.33 -46.84 -21.64
CA PRO A 113 24.18 -47.52 -22.22
C PRO A 113 23.30 -46.53 -22.99
N PHE A 114 22.80 -46.96 -24.14
CA PHE A 114 22.05 -46.12 -25.09
C PHE A 114 20.88 -45.36 -24.46
N LEU A 115 20.15 -45.97 -23.52
CA LEU A 115 19.05 -45.32 -22.80
C LEU A 115 19.51 -44.18 -21.88
N SER A 116 20.69 -44.32 -21.25
CA SER A 116 21.26 -43.23 -20.45
C SER A 116 21.74 -42.09 -21.36
N PHE A 117 22.32 -42.42 -22.52
CA PHE A 117 22.69 -41.43 -23.53
C PHE A 117 21.47 -40.67 -24.03
N LEU A 118 20.37 -41.36 -24.38
CA LEU A 118 19.10 -40.75 -24.75
C LEU A 118 18.53 -39.85 -23.65
N GLY A 119 18.67 -40.22 -22.36
CA GLY A 119 18.23 -39.37 -21.26
C GLY A 119 18.97 -38.02 -21.19
N LEU A 120 20.25 -38.01 -21.56
CA LEU A 120 21.09 -36.80 -21.57
C LEU A 120 21.06 -36.04 -22.90
N ALA A 121 20.72 -36.70 -24.02
CA ALA A 121 20.74 -36.09 -25.35
C ALA A 121 19.78 -34.91 -25.48
N GLN A 122 20.26 -33.77 -26.01
CA GLN A 122 19.45 -32.56 -26.19
C GLN A 122 18.20 -32.79 -27.05
N GLY A 123 18.26 -33.68 -28.05
CA GLY A 123 17.13 -34.02 -28.92
C GLY A 123 15.97 -34.75 -28.23
N THR A 124 16.16 -35.25 -27.00
CA THR A 124 15.08 -35.89 -26.24
C THR A 124 14.20 -34.82 -25.60
N GLY A 125 13.04 -34.58 -26.20
CA GLY A 125 12.05 -33.63 -25.68
C GLY A 125 11.45 -34.02 -24.32
N ILE A 126 10.72 -33.09 -23.69
CA ILE A 126 10.14 -33.24 -22.34
C ILE A 126 9.29 -34.51 -22.22
N PHE A 127 8.44 -34.79 -23.21
CA PHE A 127 7.62 -36.02 -23.24
C PHE A 127 8.46 -37.29 -23.37
N GLY A 128 9.60 -37.23 -24.08
CA GLY A 128 10.55 -38.33 -24.18
C GLY A 128 11.21 -38.62 -22.84
N LEU A 129 11.64 -37.57 -22.13
CA LEU A 129 12.20 -37.67 -20.78
C LEU A 129 11.17 -38.22 -19.78
N ALA A 130 9.92 -37.74 -19.82
CA ALA A 130 8.84 -38.25 -18.97
C ALA A 130 8.57 -39.74 -19.24
N LYS A 131 8.48 -40.13 -20.51
CA LYS A 131 8.30 -41.55 -20.90
C LYS A 131 9.47 -42.41 -20.42
N LEU A 132 10.71 -41.94 -20.53
CA LEU A 132 11.89 -42.64 -19.99
C LEU A 132 11.78 -42.75 -18.46
N SER A 133 11.47 -41.67 -17.75
CA SER A 133 11.35 -41.72 -16.28
C SER A 133 10.29 -42.69 -15.76
N ILE A 134 9.19 -42.90 -16.52
CA ILE A 134 8.01 -43.70 -16.10
C ILE A 134 8.03 -45.15 -16.64
N LYS A 135 8.80 -45.45 -17.70
CA LYS A 135 8.78 -46.78 -18.35
C LYS A 135 9.10 -47.91 -17.35
N LYS A 136 8.38 -49.04 -17.47
CA LYS A 136 8.57 -50.24 -16.64
C LYS A 136 10.01 -50.75 -16.76
N GLY A 137 10.73 -50.77 -15.63
CA GLY A 137 12.11 -51.20 -15.50
C GLY A 137 12.58 -51.05 -14.03
N PRO A 138 13.75 -51.62 -13.67
CA PRO A 138 14.25 -51.55 -12.30
C PRO A 138 14.41 -50.11 -11.85
N PHE A 139 13.94 -49.79 -10.64
CA PHE A 139 13.94 -48.42 -10.10
C PHE A 139 15.36 -47.86 -9.90
N THR A 140 16.34 -48.75 -9.72
CA THR A 140 17.76 -48.42 -9.56
C THR A 140 18.49 -48.14 -10.86
N ALA A 141 17.81 -48.20 -12.01
CA ALA A 141 18.48 -48.01 -13.28
C ALA A 141 18.93 -46.55 -13.48
N SER A 142 20.23 -46.36 -13.73
CA SER A 142 20.86 -45.03 -13.84
C SER A 142 20.20 -44.10 -14.86
N TRP A 143 19.65 -44.64 -15.97
CA TRP A 143 18.97 -43.85 -16.99
C TRP A 143 17.70 -43.16 -16.47
N ARG A 144 16.95 -43.78 -15.53
CA ARG A 144 15.76 -43.17 -14.92
C ARG A 144 16.14 -41.96 -14.08
N TRP A 145 17.23 -42.08 -13.31
CA TRP A 145 17.75 -40.97 -12.51
C TRP A 145 18.23 -39.80 -13.36
N TRP A 146 18.94 -40.06 -14.45
CA TRP A 146 19.37 -39.00 -15.37
C TRP A 146 18.20 -38.32 -16.10
N SER A 147 17.20 -39.08 -16.54
CA SER A 147 15.99 -38.51 -17.14
C SER A 147 15.15 -37.73 -16.15
N ALA A 148 14.98 -38.23 -14.92
CA ALA A 148 14.22 -37.56 -13.87
C ALA A 148 14.91 -36.29 -13.37
N SER A 149 16.23 -36.33 -13.15
CA SER A 149 16.99 -35.14 -12.72
C SER A 149 16.95 -34.04 -13.77
N ARG A 150 17.14 -34.38 -15.05
CA ARG A 150 17.04 -33.41 -16.14
C ARG A 150 15.64 -32.80 -16.23
N LEU A 151 14.60 -33.63 -16.12
CA LEU A 151 13.21 -33.16 -16.13
C LEU A 151 12.93 -32.24 -14.94
N LEU A 152 13.41 -32.59 -13.75
CA LEU A 152 13.30 -31.76 -12.55
C LEU A 152 13.99 -30.42 -12.77
N ILE A 153 15.23 -30.38 -13.27
CA ILE A 153 15.94 -29.11 -13.49
C ILE A 153 15.22 -28.24 -14.53
N ILE A 154 14.74 -28.82 -15.63
CA ILE A 154 13.96 -28.07 -16.65
C ILE A 154 12.67 -27.51 -16.03
N ALA A 155 12.01 -28.25 -15.14
CA ALA A 155 10.79 -27.81 -14.46
C ALA A 155 11.07 -26.78 -13.35
N THR A 156 12.22 -26.82 -12.68
CA THR A 156 12.57 -25.89 -11.61
C THR A 156 12.66 -24.45 -12.13
N LEU A 157 13.14 -24.24 -13.36
CA LEU A 157 13.26 -22.90 -13.97
C LEU A 157 11.92 -22.13 -14.03
N PRO A 158 10.84 -22.66 -14.65
CA PRO A 158 9.55 -21.98 -14.66
C PRO A 158 8.89 -21.92 -13.28
N ILE A 159 9.07 -22.95 -12.42
CA ILE A 159 8.52 -22.95 -11.06
C ILE A 159 9.12 -21.80 -10.24
N LEU A 160 10.44 -21.59 -10.31
CA LEU A 160 11.11 -20.49 -9.64
C LEU A 160 10.59 -19.13 -10.11
N ASN A 161 10.38 -18.94 -11.42
CA ASN A 161 9.77 -17.72 -11.93
C ASN A 161 8.37 -17.51 -11.35
N VAL A 162 7.52 -18.54 -11.33
CA VAL A 162 6.17 -18.43 -10.73
C VAL A 162 6.24 -18.08 -9.24
N VAL A 163 7.17 -18.69 -8.48
CA VAL A 163 7.33 -18.40 -7.05
C VAL A 163 7.81 -16.97 -6.81
N ILE A 164 8.77 -16.48 -7.60
CA ILE A 164 9.30 -15.11 -7.49
C ILE A 164 8.21 -14.08 -7.81
N PHE A 165 7.38 -14.32 -8.84
CA PHE A 165 6.33 -13.39 -9.27
C PHE A 165 4.96 -13.62 -8.63
N GLY A 166 4.78 -14.72 -7.90
CA GLY A 166 3.47 -15.11 -7.35
C GLY A 166 3.00 -14.22 -6.20
N ASN A 167 3.92 -13.61 -5.45
CA ASN A 167 3.58 -12.77 -4.31
C ASN A 167 4.51 -11.55 -4.16
N ILE A 168 4.38 -10.58 -5.07
CA ILE A 168 5.18 -9.35 -5.03
C ILE A 168 4.41 -8.26 -4.29
N HIS A 169 4.88 -7.93 -3.09
CA HIS A 169 4.44 -6.74 -2.36
C HIS A 169 5.34 -5.56 -2.70
N THR A 170 4.82 -4.60 -3.47
CA THR A 170 5.52 -3.34 -3.71
C THR A 170 5.16 -2.34 -2.61
N ARG A 171 6.15 -1.87 -1.86
CA ARG A 171 5.98 -0.75 -0.93
C ARG A 171 6.50 0.52 -1.56
N LEU A 172 5.72 1.59 -1.47
CA LEU A 172 6.22 2.94 -1.78
C LEU A 172 7.32 3.26 -0.79
N SER A 173 8.43 3.79 -1.28
CA SER A 173 9.48 4.30 -0.42
C SER A 173 9.95 5.63 -0.97
N TYR A 174 10.11 6.59 -0.06
CA TYR A 174 10.68 7.88 -0.38
C TYR A 174 12.17 7.89 -0.06
N ARG A 175 12.91 8.67 -0.84
CA ARG A 175 14.29 9.02 -0.54
C ARG A 175 14.28 10.40 0.09
N ILE A 176 14.80 10.51 1.31
CA ILE A 176 14.95 11.78 2.00
C ILE A 176 16.15 12.51 1.36
N GLU A 177 15.88 13.57 0.59
CA GLU A 177 16.93 14.39 -0.05
C GLU A 177 17.56 15.37 0.95
N THR A 178 16.74 15.99 1.79
CA THR A 178 17.18 16.92 2.83
C THR A 178 16.30 16.80 4.05
N THR A 179 16.91 16.86 5.22
CA THR A 179 16.20 17.00 6.49
C THR A 179 16.31 18.45 6.94
N LYS A 180 15.18 19.11 7.18
CA LYS A 180 15.14 20.40 7.88
C LYS A 180 14.60 20.16 9.28
N SER A 181 15.38 20.51 10.28
CA SER A 181 14.94 20.56 11.67
C SER A 181 14.65 22.01 12.05
N GLY A 182 13.49 22.27 12.65
CA GLY A 182 13.08 23.60 13.09
C GLY A 182 11.74 23.52 13.84
N ALA A 183 11.40 24.58 14.57
CA ALA A 183 10.09 24.71 15.16
C ALA A 183 9.09 25.06 14.04
N PHE A 184 8.45 24.04 13.49
CA PHE A 184 7.35 24.20 12.55
C PHE A 184 6.06 23.83 13.27
N ASN A 185 5.07 24.72 13.24
CA ASN A 185 3.75 24.47 13.81
C ASN A 185 2.95 23.58 12.85
N MET A 186 3.40 22.32 12.68
CA MET A 186 2.79 21.40 11.72
C MET A 186 1.83 20.39 12.32
N GLY A 187 1.80 20.24 13.64
CA GLY A 187 0.89 19.31 14.31
C GLY A 187 -0.33 20.00 14.92
N MET A 188 -1.34 19.21 15.27
CA MET A 188 -2.44 19.64 16.10
C MET A 188 -2.00 19.79 17.56
N GLY A 189 -2.33 20.94 18.15
CA GLY A 189 -2.19 21.19 19.58
C GLY A 189 -3.27 20.49 20.40
N ASN A 190 -3.28 20.74 21.71
CA ASN A 190 -4.39 20.34 22.58
C ASN A 190 -5.68 21.06 22.16
N PHE A 191 -6.82 20.40 22.31
CA PHE A 191 -8.12 20.99 22.05
C PHE A 191 -8.34 22.24 22.93
N ASN A 192 -8.82 23.33 22.31
CA ASN A 192 -9.04 24.59 23.02
C ASN A 192 -10.29 25.30 22.50
N VAL A 193 -11.31 25.40 23.35
CA VAL A 193 -12.62 25.98 23.01
C VAL A 193 -12.52 27.43 22.55
N SER A 194 -11.68 28.25 23.20
CA SER A 194 -11.60 29.69 22.91
C SER A 194 -11.15 29.99 21.47
N THR A 195 -10.38 29.07 20.88
CA THR A 195 -9.94 29.22 19.48
C THR A 195 -11.07 29.08 18.46
N ALA A 196 -12.22 28.51 18.82
CA ALA A 196 -13.34 28.30 17.91
C ALA A 196 -13.91 29.61 17.34
N GLN A 197 -13.96 30.65 18.18
CA GLN A 197 -14.54 31.96 17.83
C GLN A 197 -13.77 32.65 16.71
N ASN A 198 -12.45 32.46 16.68
CA ASN A 198 -11.58 33.00 15.64
C ASN A 198 -11.96 32.50 14.24
N PHE A 199 -12.76 31.44 14.14
CA PHE A 199 -13.23 30.87 12.88
C PHE A 199 -14.69 31.15 12.56
N ALA A 200 -15.36 32.01 13.32
CA ALA A 200 -16.78 32.26 13.07
C ALA A 200 -17.06 32.91 11.71
N SER A 201 -16.08 33.64 11.17
CA SER A 201 -16.13 34.13 9.78
C SER A 201 -16.21 33.00 8.74
N LEU A 202 -15.73 31.80 9.06
CA LEU A 202 -15.82 30.61 8.20
C LEU A 202 -17.15 29.86 8.35
N ALA A 203 -17.99 30.20 9.32
CA ALA A 203 -19.28 29.53 9.52
C ALA A 203 -20.20 29.70 8.30
N GLY A 204 -20.14 30.86 7.63
CA GLY A 204 -20.88 31.10 6.38
C GLY A 204 -20.50 30.14 5.25
N LEU A 205 -19.26 29.62 5.23
CA LEU A 205 -18.82 28.64 4.23
C LEU A 205 -19.47 27.27 4.43
N ILE A 206 -19.85 26.93 5.67
CA ILE A 206 -20.52 25.65 5.98
C ILE A 206 -21.88 25.57 5.29
N PHE A 207 -22.59 26.69 5.18
CA PHE A 207 -23.88 26.76 4.48
C PHE A 207 -23.74 26.88 2.95
N GLY A 208 -22.53 27.19 2.47
CA GLY A 208 -22.25 27.57 1.10
C GLY A 208 -21.91 26.41 0.18
N ILE A 209 -20.74 25.78 0.34
CA ILE A 209 -20.14 24.88 -0.67
C ILE A 209 -19.11 23.94 0.00
N ASP A 210 -19.05 22.66 -0.37
CA ASP A 210 -17.99 21.65 -0.11
C ASP A 210 -17.71 21.18 1.33
N PHE A 211 -18.66 21.34 2.23
CA PHE A 211 -18.57 20.75 3.58
C PHE A 211 -18.53 19.21 3.68
N PRO A 212 -19.28 18.42 2.85
CA PRO A 212 -19.19 16.95 2.77
C PRO A 212 -17.80 16.38 2.73
N ASP A 213 -16.91 17.11 2.08
CA ASP A 213 -15.65 16.55 1.65
C ASP A 213 -14.58 16.72 2.71
N PHE A 214 -14.83 17.35 3.86
CA PHE A 214 -13.73 17.63 4.81
C PHE A 214 -12.98 16.36 5.28
N LEU A 215 -13.70 15.33 5.71
CA LEU A 215 -13.10 14.05 6.11
C LEU A 215 -12.75 13.16 4.90
N SER A 216 -13.36 13.43 3.74
CA SER A 216 -13.05 12.79 2.46
C SER A 216 -11.85 13.43 1.74
N ASP A 217 -11.45 14.62 2.16
CA ASP A 217 -10.41 15.42 1.54
C ASP A 217 -9.06 14.92 2.04
N SER A 218 -8.38 14.21 1.16
CA SER A 218 -7.01 13.73 1.37
C SER A 218 -6.01 14.81 1.75
N ARG A 219 -6.32 16.11 1.62
CA ARG A 219 -5.47 17.21 2.13
C ARG A 219 -5.52 17.38 3.64
N ILE A 220 -6.58 16.90 4.28
CA ILE A 220 -6.88 17.23 5.68
C ILE A 220 -6.98 15.99 6.55
N ALA A 221 -7.63 14.94 6.03
CA ALA A 221 -7.87 13.71 6.77
C ALA A 221 -7.48 12.49 5.93
N VAL A 222 -7.23 11.39 6.64
CA VAL A 222 -7.01 10.08 6.04
C VAL A 222 -7.92 9.07 6.71
N ASP A 223 -8.64 8.31 5.90
CA ASP A 223 -9.38 7.14 6.37
C ASP A 223 -8.39 6.03 6.74
N ILE A 224 -8.38 5.67 8.02
CA ILE A 224 -7.56 4.60 8.60
C ILE A 224 -8.44 3.48 9.16
N THR A 225 -9.70 3.41 8.70
CA THR A 225 -10.63 2.34 9.05
C THR A 225 -9.97 1.01 8.69
N PRO A 226 -9.85 0.06 9.63
CA PRO A 226 -9.19 -1.21 9.37
C PRO A 226 -9.92 -1.91 8.23
N SER A 227 -9.22 -2.14 7.12
CA SER A 227 -9.74 -2.85 5.95
C SER A 227 -10.05 -4.30 6.34
N ARG A 228 -11.26 -4.55 6.84
CA ARG A 228 -11.83 -5.89 6.91
C ARG A 228 -12.42 -6.18 5.53
N GLU A 229 -12.19 -7.38 5.00
CA GLU A 229 -12.68 -7.80 3.68
C GLU A 229 -14.21 -7.67 3.50
N ASP A 230 -14.96 -7.50 4.60
CA ASP A 230 -16.42 -7.37 4.64
C ASP A 230 -16.96 -5.96 4.93
N THR A 231 -16.12 -4.93 5.08
CA THR A 231 -16.62 -3.56 5.28
C THR A 231 -17.12 -2.99 3.96
N VAL A 232 -18.43 -3.11 3.72
CA VAL A 232 -19.15 -2.33 2.71
C VAL A 232 -18.82 -0.86 2.96
N PRO A 233 -18.39 -0.08 1.95
CA PRO A 233 -18.12 1.34 2.11
C PRO A 233 -19.38 1.99 2.66
N CYS A 234 -19.33 2.42 3.92
CA CYS A 234 -20.45 3.13 4.47
C CYS A 234 -20.51 4.50 3.82
N THR A 235 -21.67 4.87 3.33
CA THR A 235 -22.06 6.27 3.33
C THR A 235 -22.32 6.63 4.79
N LEU A 236 -21.57 7.59 5.34
CA LEU A 236 -21.86 8.19 6.64
C LEU A 236 -23.36 8.43 6.76
N GLY A 237 -23.98 7.90 7.82
CA GLY A 237 -25.43 7.98 8.04
C GLY A 237 -26.08 6.65 8.38
N VAL A 238 -26.45 6.47 9.65
CA VAL A 238 -27.28 5.34 10.08
C VAL A 238 -28.73 5.72 9.84
N SER A 239 -29.33 5.19 8.77
CA SER A 239 -30.79 5.17 8.69
C SER A 239 -31.28 4.15 9.71
N LYS A 240 -32.19 4.53 10.62
CA LYS A 240 -32.90 3.59 11.53
C LYS A 240 -33.47 2.35 10.81
N SER A 241 -33.61 2.40 9.47
CA SER A 241 -34.12 1.30 8.66
C SER A 241 -33.09 0.20 8.33
N SER A 242 -31.78 0.48 8.33
CA SER A 242 -30.75 -0.53 8.07
C SER A 242 -29.97 -0.83 9.36
N ARG A 243 -29.99 -2.08 9.82
CA ARG A 243 -29.19 -2.55 10.98
C ARG A 243 -27.68 -2.59 10.69
N GLN A 244 -27.18 -1.74 9.81
CA GLN A 244 -25.81 -1.77 9.35
C GLN A 244 -24.99 -0.81 10.22
N THR A 245 -24.17 -1.38 11.10
CA THR A 245 -23.21 -0.63 11.90
C THR A 245 -22.12 -0.12 10.99
N CYS A 246 -21.98 1.20 10.91
CA CYS A 246 -20.84 1.82 10.28
C CYS A 246 -19.86 2.32 11.32
N ASN A 247 -18.64 1.77 11.29
CA ASN A 247 -17.53 2.27 12.09
C ASN A 247 -16.50 2.86 11.14
N GLN A 248 -16.12 4.11 11.37
CA GLN A 248 -15.12 4.82 10.57
C GLN A 248 -14.09 5.45 11.49
N VAL A 249 -12.83 5.37 11.08
CA VAL A 249 -11.69 5.84 11.85
C VAL A 249 -10.90 6.77 10.95
N PHE A 250 -10.84 8.06 11.29
CA PHE A 250 -10.10 9.05 10.52
C PHE A 250 -8.90 9.54 11.31
N TYR A 251 -7.78 9.77 10.63
CA TYR A 251 -6.63 10.45 11.20
C TYR A 251 -6.46 11.84 10.58
N VAL A 252 -6.38 12.85 11.43
CA VAL A 252 -6.23 14.26 11.07
C VAL A 252 -4.88 14.74 11.63
N PRO A 253 -3.80 14.79 10.83
CA PRO A 253 -2.46 15.16 11.31
C PRO A 253 -2.31 16.62 11.72
N GLY A 254 -3.24 17.47 11.33
CA GLY A 254 -3.10 18.91 11.44
C GLY A 254 -2.40 19.53 10.24
N THR A 255 -2.72 20.80 10.05
CA THR A 255 -2.29 21.73 8.99
C THR A 255 -2.99 21.65 7.65
N TYR A 256 -3.42 22.85 7.26
CA TYR A 256 -3.21 23.44 5.95
C TYR A 256 -2.44 24.76 6.20
N GLY A 257 -1.20 24.64 6.72
CA GLY A 257 -0.27 25.76 6.90
C GLY A 257 0.67 25.81 5.69
N ASP A 258 1.28 26.96 5.43
CA ASP A 258 1.99 27.29 4.19
C ASP A 258 3.16 26.33 3.89
N LEU A 259 2.84 25.13 3.39
CA LEU A 259 3.79 24.16 2.85
C LEU A 259 4.61 24.82 1.73
N ASP A 260 4.14 25.92 1.14
CA ASP A 260 4.92 26.72 0.19
C ASP A 260 6.12 27.39 0.85
N LEU A 261 6.07 27.77 2.14
CA LEU A 261 7.26 28.21 2.89
C LEU A 261 8.30 27.09 3.03
N LEU A 262 7.84 25.84 3.07
CA LEU A 262 8.71 24.67 3.09
C LEU A 262 9.15 24.21 1.70
N LYS A 263 8.54 24.72 0.62
CA LYS A 263 8.99 24.46 -0.76
C LYS A 263 10.35 25.09 -0.96
N ASN A 264 11.37 24.30 -0.64
CA ASN A 264 12.73 24.69 -0.91
C ASN A 264 12.95 24.75 -2.43
N GLN A 265 13.19 25.95 -2.96
CA GLN A 265 13.48 26.16 -4.38
C GLN A 265 14.76 25.43 -4.82
N THR A 266 15.66 25.08 -3.88
CA THR A 266 16.88 24.32 -4.19
C THR A 266 16.62 22.84 -4.50
N LEU A 267 15.42 22.33 -4.20
CA LEU A 267 15.01 20.96 -4.53
C LEU A 267 13.72 20.98 -5.37
N PRO A 268 13.77 21.47 -6.62
CA PRO A 268 12.57 21.57 -7.46
C PRO A 268 11.97 20.19 -7.78
N HIS A 269 12.77 19.13 -7.67
CA HIS A 269 12.35 17.77 -8.00
C HIS A 269 11.88 16.93 -6.81
N ALA A 270 11.81 17.46 -5.58
CA ALA A 270 11.22 16.67 -4.50
C ALA A 270 9.69 16.57 -4.72
N ASP A 271 9.13 15.37 -4.57
CA ASP A 271 7.70 15.12 -4.80
C ASP A 271 6.88 15.35 -3.53
N LEU A 272 7.45 15.02 -2.36
CA LEU A 272 6.80 15.09 -1.06
C LEU A 272 7.57 15.94 -0.04
N ILE A 273 6.83 16.48 0.93
CA ILE A 273 7.34 16.95 2.21
C ILE A 273 6.92 15.93 3.26
N VAL A 274 7.90 15.29 3.89
CA VAL A 274 7.66 14.30 4.95
C VAL A 274 7.88 14.97 6.30
N VAL A 275 6.86 14.94 7.15
CA VAL A 275 6.89 15.45 8.51
C VAL A 275 6.85 14.26 9.46
N HIS A 276 7.89 14.10 10.26
CA HIS A 276 8.00 13.07 11.29
C HIS A 276 7.38 13.54 12.59
N ASP A 277 6.87 12.59 13.39
CA ASP A 277 6.34 12.81 14.74
C ASP A 277 5.30 13.94 14.81
N ILE A 278 4.49 14.08 13.77
CA ILE A 278 3.38 15.02 13.72
C ILE A 278 2.28 14.53 14.65
N ARG A 279 1.82 15.38 15.55
CA ARG A 279 0.67 15.07 16.42
C ARG A 279 -0.63 15.35 15.67
N GLY A 280 -1.45 14.34 15.50
CA GLY A 280 -2.80 14.45 14.96
C GLY A 280 -3.87 13.93 15.92
N TYR A 281 -5.14 14.13 15.54
CA TYR A 281 -6.27 13.46 16.18
C TYR A 281 -6.74 12.30 15.33
N GLN A 282 -6.92 11.17 15.98
CA GLN A 282 -7.68 10.03 15.49
C GLN A 282 -9.13 10.18 15.99
N LEU A 283 -10.07 10.20 15.05
CA LEU A 283 -11.50 10.34 15.28
C LEU A 283 -12.17 9.00 14.97
N ASP A 284 -12.64 8.31 16.00
CA ASP A 284 -13.30 7.02 15.85
C ASP A 284 -14.81 7.21 15.98
N PHE A 285 -15.51 7.07 14.86
CA PHE A 285 -16.96 7.11 14.79
C PHE A 285 -17.51 5.69 14.86
N HIS A 286 -18.41 5.46 15.80
CA HIS A 286 -19.06 4.16 16.00
C HIS A 286 -20.57 4.32 15.98
N THR A 287 -21.24 3.35 15.35
CA THR A 287 -22.68 3.22 15.51
C THR A 287 -22.98 2.62 16.89
N PRO A 288 -23.88 3.22 17.70
CA PRO A 288 -24.27 2.62 18.97
C PRO A 288 -24.79 1.18 18.75
N GLU A 289 -24.23 0.20 19.47
CA GLU A 289 -24.52 -1.23 19.29
C GLU A 289 -25.97 -1.62 19.62
N GLU A 290 -26.63 -0.82 20.45
CA GLU A 290 -28.04 -0.96 20.79
C GLU A 290 -28.83 0.23 20.23
N ASN A 291 -30.06 -0.02 19.78
CA ASN A 291 -31.09 0.96 19.37
C ASN A 291 -31.53 1.87 20.54
N ILE A 292 -30.59 2.30 21.37
CA ILE A 292 -30.82 3.27 22.43
C ILE A 292 -30.97 4.59 21.70
N ASP A 293 -32.23 5.03 21.57
CA ASP A 293 -32.54 6.43 21.46
C ASP A 293 -31.88 7.11 22.66
N ILE A 294 -30.64 7.58 22.49
CA ILE A 294 -29.93 8.34 23.52
C ILE A 294 -30.80 9.56 23.77
N GLU A 295 -31.38 9.62 24.97
CA GLU A 295 -32.21 10.73 25.38
C GLU A 295 -31.30 11.92 25.70
N PHE A 296 -31.15 12.81 24.72
CA PHE A 296 -30.51 14.10 24.92
C PHE A 296 -31.49 15.07 25.57
N ASN A 297 -31.04 15.77 26.60
CA ASN A 297 -31.77 16.92 27.14
C ASN A 297 -31.67 18.08 26.13
N LEU A 298 -32.77 18.38 25.46
CA LEU A 298 -32.81 19.38 24.38
C LEU A 298 -32.39 20.80 24.82
N GLU A 299 -32.45 21.11 26.12
CA GLU A 299 -32.10 22.42 26.66
C GLU A 299 -30.60 22.53 27.00
N ASN A 300 -30.01 21.46 27.53
CA ASN A 300 -28.65 21.47 28.04
C ASN A 300 -27.63 20.88 27.05
N ASP A 301 -28.03 19.80 26.36
CA ASP A 301 -27.11 18.98 25.57
C ASP A 301 -27.06 19.45 24.10
N CYS A 302 -28.04 20.26 23.67
CA CYS A 302 -28.25 20.60 22.27
C CYS A 302 -28.12 22.10 21.98
N GLY A 303 -27.44 22.42 20.88
CA GLY A 303 -27.40 23.76 20.27
C GLY A 303 -28.14 23.78 18.93
N VAL A 304 -28.83 24.88 18.63
CA VAL A 304 -29.52 25.10 17.35
C VAL A 304 -28.83 26.22 16.59
N TYR A 305 -28.50 25.96 15.32
CA TYR A 305 -27.73 26.86 14.47
C TYR A 305 -28.36 26.99 13.09
N GLY A 306 -28.10 28.09 12.41
CA GLY A 306 -28.58 28.37 11.06
C GLY A 306 -29.61 29.50 11.02
N ASN A 307 -30.55 29.39 10.08
CA ASN A 307 -31.56 30.41 9.82
C ASN A 307 -32.94 29.76 9.56
N ASN A 308 -33.90 30.60 9.22
CA ASN A 308 -35.28 30.21 8.99
C ASN A 308 -35.50 29.29 7.76
N VAL A 309 -34.56 29.25 6.82
CA VAL A 309 -34.60 28.37 5.63
C VAL A 309 -33.89 27.04 5.91
N VAL A 310 -32.72 27.11 6.53
CA VAL A 310 -31.88 25.95 6.86
C VAL A 310 -31.39 26.08 8.28
N ALA A 311 -31.77 25.14 9.14
CA ALA A 311 -31.26 25.05 10.50
C ALA A 311 -30.82 23.62 10.79
N PHE A 312 -29.94 23.47 11.76
CA PHE A 312 -29.63 22.16 12.32
C PHE A 312 -29.47 22.27 13.82
N GLN A 313 -29.76 21.17 14.49
CA GLN A 313 -29.56 21.00 15.91
C GLN A 313 -28.51 19.94 16.08
N ILE A 314 -27.49 20.24 16.86
CA ILE A 314 -26.47 19.27 17.24
C ILE A 314 -26.52 19.09 18.75
N CYS A 315 -26.44 17.85 19.19
CA CYS A 315 -26.48 17.46 20.59
C CYS A 315 -25.23 16.67 20.92
N PHE A 316 -24.64 16.93 22.08
CA PHE A 316 -23.49 16.21 22.60
C PHE A 316 -23.76 15.75 24.03
N GLN A 317 -23.38 14.53 24.36
CA GLN A 317 -23.47 13.99 25.71
C GLN A 317 -22.25 13.11 26.01
N ASP A 318 -21.63 13.32 27.16
CA ASP A 318 -20.49 12.50 27.59
C ASP A 318 -20.96 11.09 27.95
N LYS A 319 -20.25 10.08 27.46
CA LYS A 319 -20.51 8.66 27.71
C LYS A 319 -19.20 7.93 27.98
N GLU A 320 -18.82 7.83 29.26
CA GLU A 320 -17.55 7.22 29.68
C GLU A 320 -16.34 7.86 28.97
N ASP A 321 -15.77 7.16 27.97
CA ASP A 321 -14.63 7.60 27.15
C ASP A 321 -15.03 8.06 25.73
N GLU A 322 -16.33 8.18 25.47
CA GLU A 322 -16.90 8.55 24.18
C GLU A 322 -17.85 9.74 24.33
N ILE A 323 -18.14 10.39 23.22
CA ILE A 323 -19.11 11.47 23.13
C ILE A 323 -20.24 10.99 22.23
N ALA A 324 -21.39 10.78 22.83
CA ALA A 324 -22.61 10.55 22.09
C ALA A 324 -23.01 11.86 21.39
N MET A 325 -23.34 11.74 20.12
CA MET A 325 -23.68 12.88 19.29
C MET A 325 -24.93 12.59 18.50
N ARG A 326 -25.79 13.60 18.37
CA ARG A 326 -26.97 13.55 17.52
C ARG A 326 -27.11 14.82 16.74
N MET A 327 -27.51 14.70 15.49
CA MET A 327 -27.83 15.86 14.67
C MET A 327 -29.17 15.71 13.97
N ASN A 328 -29.95 16.78 14.06
CA ASN A 328 -31.19 16.95 13.34
C ASN A 328 -31.02 18.11 12.36
N THR A 329 -31.62 18.01 11.18
CA THR A 329 -31.58 19.06 10.16
C THR A 329 -32.99 19.48 9.79
N CYS A 330 -33.22 20.78 9.67
CA CYS A 330 -34.40 21.36 9.07
C CYS A 330 -34.02 22.03 7.75
N TYR A 331 -34.78 21.68 6.71
CA TYR A 331 -34.68 22.32 5.41
C TYR A 331 -36.08 22.70 4.97
N ASN A 332 -36.36 23.99 4.92
CA ASN A 332 -37.67 24.52 4.54
C ASN A 332 -37.52 25.63 3.50
N LEU A 333 -37.54 25.24 2.23
CA LEU A 333 -37.54 26.16 1.08
C LEU A 333 -38.90 26.80 0.77
N THR A 334 -39.95 26.49 1.54
CA THR A 334 -41.27 27.09 1.29
C THR A 334 -41.30 28.55 1.73
N ASP A 335 -42.27 29.32 1.22
CA ASP A 335 -42.43 30.77 1.50
C ASP A 335 -42.52 31.11 3.00
N THR A 336 -42.80 30.12 3.86
CA THR A 336 -42.92 30.33 5.31
C THR A 336 -41.59 30.35 6.06
N ALA A 337 -40.51 29.77 5.50
CA ALA A 337 -39.17 29.68 6.10
C ALA A 337 -39.22 29.58 7.64
N ALA A 338 -39.68 28.43 8.15
CA ALA A 338 -40.02 28.28 9.57
C ALA A 338 -39.03 27.43 10.39
N CYS A 339 -37.79 27.21 9.93
CA CYS A 339 -36.89 26.27 10.61
C CYS A 339 -36.47 26.67 12.04
N LEU A 340 -36.39 27.96 12.37
CA LEU A 340 -36.11 28.37 13.76
C LEU A 340 -37.37 28.51 14.61
N SER A 341 -38.52 28.82 14.00
CA SER A 341 -39.81 29.00 14.69
C SER A 341 -40.52 27.67 14.96
N ASP A 342 -40.43 26.72 14.04
CA ASP A 342 -40.87 25.33 14.24
C ASP A 342 -39.78 24.57 15.00
N THR A 343 -40.18 23.88 16.08
CA THR A 343 -39.29 23.08 16.92
C THR A 343 -39.57 21.59 16.81
N GLU A 344 -40.60 21.16 16.08
CA GLU A 344 -40.98 19.75 15.98
C GLU A 344 -39.87 18.90 15.33
N TRP A 345 -39.15 19.45 14.34
CA TRP A 345 -38.01 18.78 13.71
C TRP A 345 -36.87 18.45 14.68
N ARG A 346 -36.75 19.18 15.81
CA ARG A 346 -35.76 18.94 16.87
C ARG A 346 -36.06 17.67 17.67
N ARG A 347 -37.32 17.21 17.65
CA ARG A 347 -37.76 15.98 18.33
C ARG A 347 -37.72 14.75 17.44
N LEU A 348 -37.57 14.92 16.13
CA LEU A 348 -37.47 13.81 15.20
C LEU A 348 -36.20 12.98 15.47
N PRO A 349 -36.21 11.67 15.16
CA PRO A 349 -34.99 10.87 15.23
C PRO A 349 -33.97 11.40 14.20
N GLY A 350 -32.89 12.00 14.69
CA GLY A 350 -31.77 12.47 13.88
C GLY A 350 -30.72 11.40 13.60
N VAL A 351 -29.59 11.84 13.03
CA VAL A 351 -28.39 11.01 12.84
C VAL A 351 -27.64 10.95 14.16
N SER A 352 -27.43 9.76 14.70
CA SER A 352 -26.68 9.58 15.96
C SER A 352 -25.42 8.76 15.73
N SER A 353 -24.35 9.10 16.46
CA SER A 353 -23.07 8.42 16.42
C SER A 353 -22.40 8.53 17.79
N ASN A 354 -21.42 7.67 18.07
CA ASN A 354 -20.49 7.85 19.17
C ASN A 354 -19.14 8.25 18.59
N LEU A 355 -18.54 9.29 19.17
CA LEU A 355 -17.19 9.73 18.83
C LEU A 355 -16.24 9.43 19.96
N LYS A 356 -15.14 8.76 19.62
CA LYS A 356 -13.94 8.72 20.45
C LYS A 356 -12.85 9.57 19.84
N VAL A 357 -12.27 10.45 20.63
CA VAL A 357 -11.17 11.33 20.18
C VAL A 357 -9.89 10.88 20.84
N ASN A 358 -8.90 10.52 20.03
CA ASN A 358 -7.59 10.13 20.49
C ASN A 358 -6.52 11.04 19.85
N ALA A 359 -5.49 11.40 20.61
CA ALA A 359 -4.27 11.98 20.08
C ALA A 359 -3.30 10.87 19.67
N ARG A 360 -2.71 11.00 18.49
CA ARG A 360 -1.78 10.02 17.93
C ARG A 360 -0.65 10.72 17.19
N LEU A 361 0.57 10.20 17.32
CA LEU A 361 1.70 10.67 16.54
C LEU A 361 1.75 9.91 15.20
N GLY A 362 2.24 10.57 14.16
CA GLY A 362 2.48 9.93 12.87
C GLY A 362 3.61 10.56 12.09
N THR A 363 4.10 9.87 11.08
CA THR A 363 4.90 10.42 10.01
C THR A 363 3.99 10.58 8.80
N VAL A 364 3.85 11.80 8.28
CA VAL A 364 2.95 12.10 7.16
C VAL A 364 3.71 12.73 6.01
N GLY A 365 3.50 12.19 4.80
CA GLY A 365 4.05 12.69 3.56
C GLY A 365 3.01 13.48 2.77
N PHE A 366 3.18 14.79 2.68
CA PHE A 366 2.34 15.71 1.92
C PHE A 366 2.90 15.90 0.50
N SER A 367 2.02 15.89 -0.50
CA SER A 367 2.35 16.24 -1.88
C SER A 367 2.77 17.69 -1.97
N ARG A 368 3.92 17.97 -2.61
CA ARG A 368 4.35 19.36 -2.84
C ARG A 368 3.49 20.08 -3.87
N LEU A 369 2.74 19.37 -4.71
CA LEU A 369 1.95 20.00 -5.77
C LEU A 369 0.66 20.62 -5.22
N ASN A 370 -0.02 19.92 -4.33
CA ASN A 370 -1.38 20.24 -3.88
C ASN A 370 -1.63 19.98 -2.39
N SER A 371 -0.58 19.70 -1.61
CA SER A 371 -0.66 19.46 -0.17
C SER A 371 -1.50 18.25 0.25
N THR A 372 -1.85 17.35 -0.68
CA THR A 372 -2.57 16.12 -0.32
C THR A 372 -1.68 15.16 0.46
N ILE A 373 -2.25 14.49 1.45
CA ILE A 373 -1.61 13.43 2.19
C ILE A 373 -1.48 12.23 1.25
N GLN A 374 -0.25 11.89 0.89
CA GLN A 374 0.07 10.79 -0.01
C GLN A 374 0.45 9.52 0.77
N THR A 375 1.11 9.70 1.91
CA THR A 375 1.51 8.60 2.78
C THR A 375 1.45 8.99 4.23
N TYR A 376 1.24 7.98 5.06
CA TYR A 376 1.19 8.12 6.49
C TYR A 376 1.71 6.83 7.14
N GLU A 377 2.33 6.98 8.29
CA GLU A 377 2.75 5.90 9.18
C GLU A 377 2.42 6.36 10.59
N LEU A 378 1.50 5.68 11.27
CA LEU A 378 1.02 6.09 12.58
C LEU A 378 1.75 5.32 13.67
N ALA A 379 2.12 6.01 14.74
CA ALA A 379 2.70 5.37 15.93
C ALA A 379 1.67 4.44 16.58
N ASP A 380 2.10 3.34 17.20
CA ASP A 380 1.19 2.41 17.89
C ASP A 380 0.63 3.01 19.19
N ASP A 381 1.30 4.02 19.75
CA ASP A 381 0.88 4.73 20.97
C ASP A 381 -0.30 5.67 20.66
N VAL A 382 -1.49 5.28 21.12
CA VAL A 382 -2.74 6.06 21.01
C VAL A 382 -3.10 6.58 22.39
N LYS A 383 -3.23 7.90 22.53
CA LYS A 383 -3.55 8.56 23.80
C LYS A 383 -4.94 9.16 23.76
N PRO A 384 -5.81 8.94 24.75
CA PRO A 384 -7.09 9.62 24.81
C PRO A 384 -6.92 11.14 24.76
N ALA A 385 -7.66 11.81 23.89
CA ALA A 385 -7.77 13.26 23.93
C ALA A 385 -8.88 13.60 24.92
N HIS A 386 -8.55 14.31 26.01
CA HIS A 386 -9.55 14.79 26.97
C HIS A 386 -10.39 15.91 26.33
N VAL A 387 -11.40 15.50 25.56
CA VAL A 387 -12.41 16.38 24.95
C VAL A 387 -13.75 15.95 25.52
N THR A 388 -14.50 16.90 26.08
CA THR A 388 -15.82 16.65 26.67
C THR A 388 -16.93 17.16 25.75
N ALA A 389 -18.14 16.64 25.92
CA ALA A 389 -19.35 17.07 25.23
C ALA A 389 -19.61 18.58 25.42
N GLY A 390 -19.45 19.08 26.65
CA GLY A 390 -19.59 20.51 26.96
C GLY A 390 -18.61 21.38 26.18
N GLN A 391 -17.33 20.97 26.15
CA GLN A 391 -16.31 21.68 25.39
C GLN A 391 -16.57 21.67 23.88
N LEU A 392 -17.09 20.57 23.33
CA LEU A 392 -17.52 20.53 21.92
C LEU A 392 -18.72 21.43 21.68
N SER A 393 -19.74 21.39 22.54
CA SER A 393 -20.91 22.27 22.44
C SER A 393 -20.50 23.75 22.44
N ASP A 394 -19.60 24.14 23.34
CA ASP A 394 -19.14 25.52 23.45
C ASP A 394 -18.24 25.93 22.26
N ALA A 395 -17.44 24.99 21.74
CA ALA A 395 -16.68 25.22 20.53
C ALA A 395 -17.60 25.41 19.31
N PHE A 396 -18.64 24.60 19.18
CA PHE A 396 -19.67 24.78 18.15
C PHE A 396 -20.39 26.12 18.30
N TYR A 397 -20.75 26.49 19.53
CA TYR A 397 -21.35 27.79 19.81
C TYR A 397 -20.45 28.93 19.34
N GLY A 398 -19.20 28.96 19.81
CA GLY A 398 -18.26 30.00 19.42
C GLY A 398 -17.96 30.02 17.93
N PHE A 399 -17.91 28.86 17.28
CA PHE A 399 -17.74 28.78 15.84
C PHE A 399 -18.94 29.38 15.09
N PHE A 400 -20.19 29.13 15.48
CA PHE A 400 -21.35 29.63 14.73
C PHE A 400 -21.78 31.04 15.11
N THR A 401 -21.53 31.48 16.34
CA THR A 401 -21.96 32.81 16.84
C THR A 401 -20.82 33.83 16.86
N GLY A 402 -19.57 33.37 16.87
CA GLY A 402 -18.40 34.23 17.10
C GLY A 402 -18.26 34.72 18.54
N ARG A 403 -18.94 34.09 19.51
CA ARG A 403 -18.94 34.50 20.93
C ARG A 403 -18.65 33.33 21.86
N SER A 404 -18.11 33.61 23.05
CA SER A 404 -18.13 32.59 24.11
C SER A 404 -19.51 32.54 24.77
N ARG A 405 -19.86 31.37 25.31
CA ARG A 405 -21.06 31.21 26.13
C ARG A 405 -20.93 31.90 27.49
N GLU A 406 -19.70 32.08 27.96
CA GLU A 406 -19.38 32.82 29.19
C GLU A 406 -19.62 34.33 29.05
N GLU A 407 -19.27 34.93 27.90
CA GLU A 407 -19.47 36.38 27.65
C GLU A 407 -20.93 36.81 27.61
N ASP A 408 -21.86 35.94 27.17
CA ASP A 408 -23.29 36.26 27.16
C ASP A 408 -23.87 36.44 28.58
N ASN A 409 -23.16 35.99 29.62
CA ASN A 409 -23.57 36.21 31.01
C ASN A 409 -23.02 37.51 31.62
N ASP A 410 -22.01 38.17 31.00
CA ASP A 410 -21.21 39.20 31.69
C ASP A 410 -20.91 40.51 30.94
N ILE A 411 -21.35 40.75 29.69
CA ILE A 411 -20.85 41.93 28.93
C ILE A 411 -21.94 42.95 28.47
N PRO A 412 -21.84 44.21 28.95
CA PRO A 412 -22.27 45.44 28.27
C PRO A 412 -21.42 45.77 27.01
N SER A 413 -22.09 46.28 25.98
CA SER A 413 -21.71 46.32 24.55
C SER A 413 -20.54 47.23 24.11
N GLU A 414 -19.31 47.00 24.56
CA GLU A 414 -18.14 47.69 24.00
C GLU A 414 -16.93 46.75 23.99
N TRP A 415 -16.05 46.86 22.99
CA TRP A 415 -14.88 46.03 22.68
C TRP A 415 -15.07 44.93 21.61
N THR A 416 -14.96 45.35 20.35
CA THR A 416 -14.49 44.53 19.23
C THR A 416 -13.36 45.30 18.55
N ASP A 417 -12.10 45.07 18.94
CA ASP A 417 -10.91 45.43 18.15
C ASP A 417 -9.64 44.99 18.88
N LEU A 418 -9.27 43.71 18.79
CA LEU A 418 -7.88 43.22 18.75
C LEU A 418 -7.87 41.69 18.71
N MET A 419 -7.54 41.05 17.58
CA MET A 419 -6.80 39.78 17.55
C MET A 419 -6.13 39.59 16.19
N ALA A 420 -4.85 39.99 16.12
CA ALA A 420 -3.92 39.56 15.10
C ALA A 420 -2.92 38.58 15.73
N SER A 421 -2.69 37.47 15.02
CA SER A 421 -1.63 36.47 15.17
C SER A 421 -1.62 35.56 16.40
N VAL A 422 -2.41 34.48 16.38
CA VAL A 422 -2.03 33.14 16.88
C VAL A 422 -2.79 32.09 16.04
N ASP A 423 -2.10 31.03 15.62
CA ASP A 423 -2.59 29.95 14.76
C ASP A 423 -3.62 29.03 15.49
N PRO A 424 -4.93 28.99 15.14
CA PRO A 424 -5.99 28.40 16.00
C PRO A 424 -6.67 27.08 15.54
N TYR A 425 -6.16 26.35 14.54
CA TYR A 425 -6.97 25.40 13.73
C TYR A 425 -7.46 24.07 14.34
N CYS A 426 -7.10 23.74 15.58
CA CYS A 426 -7.51 22.46 16.20
C CYS A 426 -9.03 22.34 16.33
N THR A 427 -9.66 23.39 16.83
CA THR A 427 -11.07 23.39 17.17
C THR A 427 -11.94 23.52 15.93
N ALA A 428 -11.50 24.31 14.94
CA ALA A 428 -12.16 24.34 13.63
C ALA A 428 -12.14 22.97 12.94
N ALA A 429 -11.03 22.23 12.96
CA ALA A 429 -10.96 20.92 12.29
C ALA A 429 -11.89 19.89 12.93
N ILE A 430 -11.96 19.85 14.27
CA ILE A 430 -12.84 18.93 15.00
C ILE A 430 -14.30 19.35 14.85
N THR A 431 -14.64 20.63 15.06
CA THR A 431 -16.00 21.16 14.84
C THR A 431 -16.47 20.95 13.39
N LYS A 432 -15.57 21.13 12.41
CA LYS A 432 -15.90 20.89 11.00
C LYS A 432 -16.06 19.40 10.71
N ALA A 433 -15.11 18.55 11.08
CA ALA A 433 -15.20 17.10 10.93
C ALA A 433 -16.49 16.53 11.53
N LEU A 434 -16.85 17.01 12.72
CA LEU A 434 -18.05 16.61 13.44
C LEU A 434 -19.32 16.95 12.68
N ALA A 435 -19.47 18.20 12.24
CA ALA A 435 -20.62 18.59 11.45
C ALA A 435 -20.64 17.88 10.07
N THR A 436 -19.48 17.61 9.45
CA THR A 436 -19.39 16.95 8.14
C THR A 436 -19.84 15.49 8.24
N SER A 437 -19.42 14.77 9.27
CA SER A 437 -19.81 13.36 9.50
C SER A 437 -21.32 13.17 9.67
N MET A 438 -22.03 14.24 10.08
CA MET A 438 -23.46 14.18 10.43
C MET A 438 -24.39 14.72 9.34
N LEU A 439 -23.93 15.66 8.48
CA LEU A 439 -24.78 16.35 7.49
C LEU A 439 -25.18 15.49 6.28
N PHE A 440 -24.69 14.25 6.21
CA PHE A 440 -25.04 13.30 5.16
C PHE A 440 -25.98 12.22 5.69
N THR A 441 -27.29 12.39 5.46
CA THR A 441 -28.25 11.28 5.44
C THR A 441 -29.38 11.41 4.42
N ARG A 442 -29.37 12.41 3.51
CA ARG A 442 -30.39 12.46 2.44
C ARG A 442 -29.91 13.25 1.23
N TRP A 443 -29.43 12.52 0.23
CA TRP A 443 -29.61 12.78 -1.21
C TRP A 443 -29.78 11.43 -1.92
#